data_AF-A0AA90GVH2-F1
#
_entry.id   AF-A0AA90GVH2-F1
#
_cell.length_a   1.000
_cell.length_b   1.000
_cell.length_c   1.000
_cell.angle_alpha   90.00
_cell.angle_beta   90.00
_cell.angle_gamma   90.00
#
_symmetry.space_group_name_H-M   'P 1'
#
loop_
_entity.id
_entity.type
_entity.pdbx_description
1 polymer ?
#
loop_
_entity_poly.entity_id
_entity_poly.type
_entity_poly.pdbx_seq_one_letter_code
_entity_poly.pdbx_strand_id
1 'polypeptide(L)'
;MNNALMDIDELRTRASGEGRAAAGGRPAGATLTLGSGGAELPLAGELAALLPRVPVAGVRLAEPADLTALPDHAIVRIIALLRECSSIGTRTAWSLTLGAQQLDLIPRLDHLPAPDTITVRENGTSFDGEWRSSRSFGLLYFRKGPKFLSVVDQRPESSSRTIVDDPAMMDVFLQALEARAWAQVTRTAQLTAAAEKLVDQGLIMRFGDHCVTLPVHMRSWPLGSVLLGGTLASAGKKSETNPHDAPVGI
;
A
#
# COMPACT_ATOMS: atom_id res chain seq x y z
N MET A 1 -0.54 -14.27 25.59
CA MET A 1 0.38 -13.12 25.75
C MET A 1 -0.44 -11.86 25.60
N ASN A 2 -0.62 -11.06 26.66
CA ASN A 2 -1.23 -9.74 26.53
C ASN A 2 -0.24 -8.83 25.81
N ASN A 3 -0.49 -8.50 24.54
CA ASN A 3 0.20 -7.39 23.90
C ASN A 3 -0.28 -6.10 24.55
N ALA A 4 0.65 -5.26 25.00
CA ALA A 4 0.30 -3.93 25.46
C ALA A 4 -0.34 -3.13 24.30
N LEU A 5 -1.31 -2.30 24.58
CA LEU A 5 -1.85 -1.36 23.60
C LEU A 5 -1.13 -0.03 23.76
N MET A 6 -0.78 0.58 22.63
CA MET A 6 -0.15 1.89 22.54
C MET A 6 -0.99 2.73 21.58
N ASP A 7 -1.24 4.00 21.89
CA ASP A 7 -1.88 4.93 20.96
C ASP A 7 -0.87 5.81 20.22
N ILE A 8 -1.37 6.65 19.30
CA ILE A 8 -0.51 7.52 18.47
C ILE A 8 0.18 8.62 19.27
N ASP A 9 -0.43 9.13 20.34
CA ASP A 9 0.15 10.19 21.16
C ASP A 9 1.28 9.65 22.03
N GLU A 10 1.08 8.46 22.60
CA GLU A 10 2.14 7.74 23.30
C GLU A 10 3.33 7.45 22.36
N LEU A 11 3.06 7.04 21.11
CA LEU A 11 4.11 6.83 20.10
C LEU A 11 4.90 8.13 19.83
N ARG A 12 4.21 9.27 19.68
CA ARG A 12 4.82 10.60 19.49
C ARG A 12 5.68 11.01 20.68
N THR A 13 5.19 10.80 21.90
CA THR A 13 5.93 11.10 23.14
C THR A 13 7.19 10.25 23.22
N ARG A 14 7.09 8.93 22.98
CA ARG A 14 8.24 8.02 22.99
C ARG A 14 9.25 8.35 21.89
N ALA A 15 8.80 8.78 20.71
CA ALA A 15 9.68 9.18 19.63
C ALA A 15 10.43 10.49 19.95
N SER A 16 9.80 11.41 20.68
CA SER A 16 10.37 12.70 21.07
C SER A 16 11.35 12.63 22.25
N GLY A 17 11.23 11.60 23.11
CA GLY A 17 12.19 11.36 24.19
C GLY A 17 13.57 11.01 23.65
N GLU A 18 14.59 11.81 24.02
CA GLU A 18 15.98 11.60 23.61
C GLU A 18 16.52 10.27 24.13
N GLY A 19 16.57 9.28 23.25
CA GLY A 19 17.22 8.01 23.48
C GLY A 19 17.00 7.12 22.27
N ARG A 20 18.01 7.00 21.40
CA ARG A 20 18.05 5.92 20.41
C ARG A 20 17.71 4.63 21.14
N ALA A 21 16.58 3.99 20.80
CA ALA A 21 16.32 2.63 21.24
C ALA A 21 17.57 1.80 20.90
N ALA A 22 18.15 1.14 21.91
CA ALA A 22 19.34 0.34 21.73
C ALA A 22 19.10 -0.64 20.58
N ALA A 23 19.95 -0.56 19.55
CA ALA A 23 19.95 -1.51 18.45
C ALA A 23 20.15 -2.92 19.04
N GLY A 24 19.07 -3.71 19.11
CA GLY A 24 19.07 -5.03 19.75
C GLY A 24 17.94 -5.29 20.75
N GLY A 25 17.13 -4.28 21.11
CA GLY A 25 15.91 -4.49 21.90
C GLY A 25 14.85 -5.25 21.10
N ARG A 26 14.38 -6.40 21.62
CA ARG A 26 13.22 -7.16 21.12
C ARG A 26 12.09 -6.17 20.76
N PRO A 27 11.39 -6.32 19.62
CA PRO A 27 10.27 -5.43 19.28
C PRO A 27 9.37 -5.33 20.51
N ALA A 28 9.12 -4.10 20.97
CA ALA A 28 8.24 -3.90 22.09
C ALA A 28 6.93 -4.62 21.75
N GLY A 29 6.46 -5.51 22.64
CA GLY A 29 5.25 -6.31 22.41
C GLY A 29 3.97 -5.48 22.32
N ALA A 30 4.08 -4.15 22.16
CA ALA A 30 2.97 -3.25 22.04
C ALA A 30 2.42 -3.24 20.60
N THR A 31 1.10 -3.25 20.48
CA THR A 31 0.39 -3.02 19.21
C THR A 31 -0.08 -1.57 19.19
N LEU A 32 0.29 -0.83 18.16
CA LEU A 32 -0.19 0.53 17.94
C LEU A 32 -1.66 0.48 17.53
N THR A 33 -2.53 1.18 18.26
CA THR A 33 -3.95 1.31 17.95
C THR A 33 -4.21 2.71 17.41
N LEU A 34 -4.82 2.79 16.23
CA LEU A 34 -5.15 4.04 15.55
C LEU A 34 -6.67 4.22 15.47
N GLY A 35 -7.13 5.48 15.59
CA GLY A 35 -8.54 5.84 15.46
C GLY A 35 -9.42 5.51 16.67
N SER A 36 -8.82 5.16 17.81
CA SER A 36 -9.56 4.93 19.06
C SER A 36 -10.17 6.22 19.58
N GLY A 37 -11.43 6.17 20.02
CA GLY A 37 -12.10 7.30 20.68
C GLY A 37 -12.31 8.53 19.77
N GLY A 38 -12.33 8.34 18.45
CA GLY A 38 -12.48 9.44 17.48
C GLY A 38 -11.22 10.28 17.27
N ALA A 39 -10.06 9.83 17.77
CA ALA A 39 -8.78 10.49 17.53
C ALA A 39 -8.46 10.55 16.03
N GLU A 40 -7.93 11.69 15.58
CA GLU A 40 -7.54 11.86 14.18
C GLU A 40 -6.41 10.88 13.84
N LEU A 41 -6.56 10.21 12.69
CA LEU A 41 -5.55 9.30 12.17
C LEU A 41 -4.28 10.07 11.76
N PRO A 42 -3.06 9.58 12.07
CA PRO A 42 -1.83 10.23 11.66
C PRO A 42 -1.69 10.24 10.13
N LEU A 43 -0.85 11.14 9.61
CA LEU A 43 -0.45 11.09 8.21
C LEU A 43 0.39 9.82 7.93
N ALA A 44 0.39 9.36 6.68
CA ALA A 44 1.16 8.17 6.30
C ALA A 44 2.67 8.43 6.50
N GLY A 45 3.18 9.58 6.04
CA GLY A 45 4.57 9.97 6.23
C GLY A 45 4.94 10.20 7.69
N GLU A 46 3.99 10.61 8.53
CA GLU A 46 4.20 10.70 9.99
C GLU A 46 4.42 9.31 10.58
N LEU A 47 3.54 8.35 10.27
CA LEU A 47 3.69 6.96 10.72
C LEU A 47 5.02 6.36 10.25
N ALA A 48 5.40 6.61 8.99
CA ALA A 48 6.67 6.20 8.41
C ALA A 48 7.90 6.72 9.18
N ALA A 49 7.81 7.93 9.74
CA ALA A 49 8.88 8.57 10.49
C ALA A 49 8.94 8.09 11.96
N LEU A 50 7.79 7.75 12.55
CA LEU A 50 7.70 7.33 13.95
C LEU A 50 8.09 5.86 14.16
N LEU A 51 7.61 4.94 13.32
CA LEU A 51 7.78 3.50 13.54
C LEU A 51 9.24 3.01 13.58
N PRO A 52 10.19 3.56 12.79
CA PRO A 52 11.60 3.20 12.93
C PRO A 52 12.23 3.64 14.26
N ARG A 53 11.68 4.67 14.93
CA ARG A 53 12.17 5.20 16.20
C ARG A 53 11.60 4.45 17.39
N VAL A 54 10.36 3.99 17.28
CA VAL A 54 9.64 3.26 18.31
C VAL A 54 9.03 1.99 17.68
N PRO A 55 9.77 0.87 17.67
CA PRO A 55 9.29 -0.37 17.06
C PRO A 55 8.05 -0.90 17.78
N VAL A 56 7.03 -1.29 17.00
CA VAL A 56 5.79 -1.92 17.48
C VAL A 56 5.62 -3.31 16.86
N ALA A 57 4.87 -4.19 17.52
CA ALA A 57 4.58 -5.53 17.01
C ALA A 57 3.62 -5.53 15.80
N GLY A 58 2.84 -4.46 15.66
CA GLY A 58 1.88 -4.28 14.57
C GLY A 58 1.07 -3.01 14.77
N VAL A 59 0.27 -2.68 13.75
CA VAL A 59 -0.70 -1.59 13.75
C VAL A 59 -2.10 -2.17 13.70
N ARG A 60 -3.02 -1.61 14.47
CA ARG A 60 -4.44 -1.97 14.49
C ARG A 60 -5.28 -0.72 14.25
N LEU A 61 -6.27 -0.81 13.38
CA LEU A 61 -7.36 0.16 13.37
C LEU A 61 -8.38 -0.23 14.44
N ALA A 62 -8.71 0.70 15.33
CA ALA A 62 -9.63 0.46 16.45
C ALA A 62 -11.03 0.13 15.96
N GLU A 63 -11.51 0.92 14.99
CA GLU A 63 -12.84 0.82 14.41
C GLU A 63 -12.77 0.22 13.00
N PRO A 64 -13.84 -0.45 12.55
CA PRO A 64 -13.97 -0.86 11.16
C PRO A 64 -13.86 0.35 10.21
N ALA A 65 -13.13 0.17 9.12
CA ALA A 65 -13.10 1.10 8.00
C ALA A 65 -14.43 0.98 7.25
N ASP A 66 -15.43 1.76 7.67
CA ASP A 66 -16.75 1.76 7.05
C ASP A 66 -16.82 2.74 5.87
N LEU A 67 -16.71 2.22 4.66
CA LEU A 67 -16.74 2.99 3.42
C LEU A 67 -18.13 3.57 3.10
N THR A 68 -19.17 3.21 3.86
CA THR A 68 -20.54 3.74 3.70
C THR A 68 -20.82 4.90 4.65
N ALA A 69 -20.09 4.99 5.76
CA ALA A 69 -20.39 5.92 6.86
C ALA A 69 -19.26 6.90 7.16
N LEU A 70 -18.01 6.53 6.89
CA LEU A 70 -16.88 7.42 7.12
C LEU A 70 -16.86 8.55 6.08
N PRO A 71 -16.41 9.76 6.47
CA PRO A 71 -16.21 10.83 5.52
C PRO A 71 -15.04 10.51 4.57
N ASP A 72 -15.12 11.00 3.34
CA ASP A 72 -14.16 10.73 2.25
C ASP A 72 -12.69 10.87 2.67
N HIS A 73 -12.37 11.95 3.41
CA HIS A 73 -11.01 12.23 3.87
C HIS A 73 -10.48 11.16 4.82
N ALA A 74 -11.34 10.58 5.67
CA ALA A 74 -10.96 9.51 6.58
C ALA A 74 -10.71 8.20 5.81
N ILE A 75 -11.54 7.91 4.79
CA ILE A 75 -11.40 6.73 3.94
C ILE A 75 -10.05 6.75 3.22
N VAL A 76 -9.73 7.84 2.51
CA VAL A 76 -8.44 7.94 1.80
C VAL A 76 -7.24 7.96 2.75
N ARG A 77 -7.41 8.49 3.98
CA ARG A 77 -6.38 8.46 5.03
C ARG A 77 -6.11 7.03 5.51
N ILE A 78 -7.15 6.23 5.73
CA ILE A 78 -7.03 4.81 6.08
C ILE A 78 -6.28 4.07 4.97
N ILE A 79 -6.66 4.26 3.70
CA ILE A 79 -5.99 3.63 2.56
C ILE A 79 -4.50 4.00 2.53
N ALA A 80 -4.16 5.28 2.73
CA ALA A 80 -2.77 5.74 2.78
C ALA A 80 -1.98 5.07 3.91
N LEU A 81 -2.59 4.89 5.10
CA LEU A 81 -1.97 4.21 6.23
C LEU A 81 -1.77 2.71 6.00
N LEU A 82 -2.75 2.01 5.43
CA LEU A 82 -2.64 0.59 5.06
C LEU A 82 -1.51 0.38 4.05
N ARG A 83 -1.45 1.24 3.02
CA ARG A 83 -0.37 1.24 2.03
C ARG A 83 0.99 1.51 2.66
N GLU A 84 1.07 2.44 3.61
CA GLU A 84 2.31 2.73 4.32
C GLU A 84 2.76 1.56 5.21
N CYS A 85 1.84 0.94 5.97
CA CYS A 85 2.13 -0.27 6.74
C CYS A 85 2.69 -1.39 5.84
N SER A 86 2.10 -1.56 4.64
CA SER A 86 2.62 -2.49 3.65
C SER A 86 4.02 -2.11 3.13
N SER A 87 4.30 -0.82 2.97
CA SER A 87 5.60 -0.32 2.48
C SER A 87 6.74 -0.64 3.45
N ILE A 88 6.47 -0.58 4.75
CA ILE A 88 7.45 -0.84 5.82
C ILE A 88 7.40 -2.27 6.35
N GLY A 89 6.48 -3.11 5.87
CA GLY A 89 6.33 -4.50 6.31
C GLY A 89 5.76 -4.66 7.72
N THR A 90 4.98 -3.70 8.20
CA THR A 90 4.33 -3.79 9.52
C THR A 90 3.03 -4.58 9.40
N ARG A 91 2.83 -5.55 10.30
CA ARG A 91 1.57 -6.31 10.39
C ARG A 91 0.43 -5.35 10.70
N THR A 92 -0.65 -5.45 9.94
CA THR A 92 -1.85 -4.63 10.15
C THR A 92 -3.05 -5.50 10.49
N ALA A 93 -3.79 -5.12 11.53
CA ALA A 93 -5.07 -5.71 11.89
C ALA A 93 -6.17 -4.65 11.69
N TRP A 94 -7.17 -4.96 10.87
CA TRP A 94 -8.24 -4.02 10.54
C TRP A 94 -9.46 -4.76 10.02
N SER A 95 -10.59 -4.07 9.91
CA SER A 95 -11.83 -4.64 9.37
C SER A 95 -12.44 -3.64 8.39
N LEU A 96 -13.17 -4.16 7.39
CA LEU A 96 -13.76 -3.38 6.31
C LEU A 96 -15.28 -3.54 6.35
N THR A 97 -16.00 -2.43 6.27
CA THR A 97 -17.45 -2.43 6.02
C THR A 97 -17.73 -1.69 4.73
N LEU A 98 -18.56 -2.27 3.87
CA LEU A 98 -18.93 -1.69 2.57
C LEU A 98 -20.39 -1.98 2.24
N GLY A 99 -20.98 -1.18 1.36
CA GLY A 99 -22.28 -1.47 0.75
C GLY A 99 -22.14 -2.38 -0.46
N ALA A 100 -23.22 -3.05 -0.86
CA ALA A 100 -23.25 -3.96 -2.01
C ALA A 100 -22.84 -3.25 -3.31
N GLN A 101 -23.19 -1.97 -3.44
CA GLN A 101 -22.80 -1.13 -4.58
C GLN A 101 -21.31 -0.73 -4.59
N GLN A 102 -20.56 -1.05 -3.53
CA GLN A 102 -19.13 -0.73 -3.38
C GLN A 102 -18.24 -1.98 -3.50
N LEU A 103 -18.81 -3.13 -3.86
CA LEU A 103 -18.04 -4.37 -4.05
C LEU A 103 -17.01 -4.27 -5.18
N ASP A 104 -17.24 -3.38 -6.16
CA ASP A 104 -16.32 -3.06 -7.25
C ASP A 104 -15.03 -2.33 -6.78
N LEU A 105 -15.00 -1.84 -5.54
CA LEU A 105 -13.80 -1.27 -4.93
C LEU A 105 -12.80 -2.35 -4.50
N ILE A 106 -13.24 -3.60 -4.27
CA ILE A 106 -12.37 -4.67 -3.75
C ILE A 106 -11.16 -4.92 -4.67
N PRO A 107 -11.32 -5.12 -6.01
CA PRO A 107 -10.17 -5.32 -6.90
C PRO A 107 -9.17 -4.15 -6.91
N ARG A 108 -9.59 -2.95 -6.50
CA ARG A 108 -8.72 -1.76 -6.41
C ARG A 108 -7.96 -1.67 -5.09
N LEU A 109 -8.38 -2.43 -4.07
CA LEU A 109 -7.84 -2.38 -2.71
C LEU A 109 -7.16 -3.69 -2.29
N ASP A 110 -7.46 -4.80 -2.97
CA ASP A 110 -7.01 -6.14 -2.58
C ASP A 110 -5.49 -6.40 -2.73
N HIS A 111 -4.73 -5.41 -3.23
CA HIS A 111 -3.28 -5.34 -3.17
C HIS A 111 -2.73 -4.82 -1.83
N LEU A 112 -3.56 -4.16 -1.01
CA LEU A 112 -3.23 -3.67 0.33
C LEU A 112 -3.32 -4.81 1.37
N PRO A 113 -2.80 -4.65 2.60
CA PRO A 113 -2.92 -5.69 3.64
C PRO A 113 -4.36 -6.15 3.82
N ALA A 114 -4.58 -7.46 3.84
CA ALA A 114 -5.93 -8.02 3.99
C ALA A 114 -6.59 -7.59 5.30
N PRO A 115 -7.89 -7.22 5.28
CA PRO A 115 -8.65 -7.04 6.51
C PRO A 115 -8.88 -8.40 7.19
N ASP A 116 -9.02 -8.38 8.51
CA ASP A 116 -9.39 -9.55 9.30
C ASP A 116 -10.84 -9.98 9.03
N THR A 117 -11.71 -9.00 8.77
CA THR A 117 -13.12 -9.23 8.42
C THR A 117 -13.62 -8.22 7.39
N ILE A 118 -14.54 -8.66 6.53
CA ILE A 118 -15.24 -7.82 5.55
C ILE A 118 -16.74 -8.02 5.75
N THR A 119 -17.47 -6.93 6.01
CA THR A 119 -18.93 -6.94 6.25
C THR A 119 -19.65 -6.17 5.16
N VAL A 120 -20.67 -6.79 4.55
CA VAL A 120 -21.56 -6.12 3.58
C VAL A 120 -22.84 -5.66 4.26
N ARG A 121 -23.06 -4.34 4.31
CA ARG A 121 -24.09 -3.70 5.16
C ARG A 121 -25.51 -4.15 4.85
N GLU A 122 -25.92 -4.26 3.57
CA GLU A 122 -27.32 -4.59 3.23
C GLU A 122 -27.75 -5.98 3.70
N ASN A 123 -26.81 -6.92 3.88
CA ASN A 123 -27.13 -8.29 4.24
C ASN A 123 -26.58 -8.70 5.62
N GLY A 124 -25.81 -7.84 6.30
CA GLY A 124 -25.05 -8.19 7.50
C GLY A 124 -24.14 -9.42 7.32
N THR A 125 -23.88 -9.78 6.06
CA THR A 125 -23.22 -11.03 5.68
C THR A 125 -21.74 -10.73 5.44
N SER A 126 -20.89 -11.67 5.84
CA SER A 126 -19.47 -11.60 5.54
C SER A 126 -19.21 -11.80 4.05
N PHE A 127 -18.24 -11.07 3.50
CA PHE A 127 -17.76 -11.35 2.15
C PHE A 127 -16.80 -12.55 2.19
N ASP A 128 -17.15 -13.60 1.43
CA ASP A 128 -16.38 -14.85 1.37
C ASP A 128 -15.35 -14.90 0.22
N GLY A 129 -15.23 -13.81 -0.55
CA GLY A 129 -14.26 -13.73 -1.65
C GLY A 129 -12.83 -13.58 -1.16
N GLU A 130 -11.89 -13.89 -2.05
CA GLU A 130 -10.47 -13.89 -1.71
C GLU A 130 -9.85 -12.48 -1.78
N TRP A 131 -9.14 -12.09 -0.71
CA TRP A 131 -8.29 -10.90 -0.72
C TRP A 131 -6.88 -11.24 -1.21
N ARG A 132 -6.52 -10.77 -2.42
CA ARG A 132 -5.33 -11.24 -3.18
C ARG A 132 -4.02 -11.09 -2.42
N SER A 133 -3.85 -10.02 -1.64
CA SER A 133 -2.61 -9.81 -0.87
C SER A 133 -2.37 -10.86 0.23
N SER A 134 -3.39 -11.65 0.59
CA SER A 134 -3.25 -12.78 1.52
C SER A 134 -2.34 -13.88 0.97
N ARG A 135 -2.21 -13.99 -0.37
CA ARG A 135 -1.38 -15.01 -1.04
C ARG A 135 -0.18 -14.44 -1.77
N SER A 136 -0.15 -13.14 -2.05
CA SER A 136 0.89 -12.53 -2.87
C SER A 136 1.21 -11.12 -2.40
N PHE A 137 2.49 -10.87 -2.11
CA PHE A 137 2.98 -9.53 -1.78
C PHE A 137 3.40 -8.78 -3.05
N GLY A 138 3.27 -7.45 -3.04
CA GLY A 138 3.78 -6.61 -4.12
C GLY A 138 2.97 -6.67 -5.41
N LEU A 139 1.64 -6.80 -5.31
CA LEU A 139 0.75 -6.81 -6.47
C LEU A 139 0.65 -5.45 -7.18
N LEU A 140 0.82 -4.34 -6.46
CA LEU A 140 0.87 -3.01 -7.04
C LEU A 140 1.86 -2.15 -6.25
N TYR A 141 3.00 -1.82 -6.85
CA TYR A 141 4.06 -1.08 -6.18
C TYR A 141 4.74 -0.08 -7.09
N PHE A 142 5.39 0.90 -6.48
CA PHE A 142 6.25 1.84 -7.19
C PHE A 142 7.62 1.97 -6.55
N ARG A 143 8.56 2.48 -7.35
CA ARG A 143 9.87 2.94 -6.89
C ARG A 143 10.14 4.33 -7.43
N LYS A 144 10.71 5.17 -6.58
CA LYS A 144 11.11 6.52 -6.96
C LYS A 144 12.56 6.52 -7.47
N GLY A 145 12.73 6.88 -8.74
CA GLY A 145 14.01 7.30 -9.30
C GLY A 145 14.19 8.83 -9.18
N PRO A 146 15.35 9.38 -9.60
CA PRO A 146 15.60 10.82 -9.50
C PRO A 146 14.62 11.70 -10.27
N LYS A 147 14.14 11.23 -11.43
CA LYS A 147 13.26 11.98 -12.35
C LYS A 147 12.12 11.13 -12.92
N PHE A 148 11.83 9.99 -12.29
CA PHE A 148 10.76 9.10 -12.74
C PHE A 148 10.25 8.25 -11.58
N LEU A 149 9.07 7.70 -11.73
CA LEU A 149 8.52 6.62 -10.91
C LEU A 149 8.39 5.38 -11.78
N SER A 150 8.90 4.23 -11.31
CA SER A 150 8.63 2.93 -11.94
C SER A 150 7.51 2.27 -11.18
N VAL A 151 6.33 2.18 -11.78
CA VAL A 151 5.17 1.47 -11.24
C VAL A 151 5.10 0.09 -11.86
N VAL A 152 4.86 -0.92 -11.04
CA VAL A 152 4.64 -2.30 -11.46
C VAL A 152 3.29 -2.73 -10.91
N ASP A 153 2.46 -3.22 -11.83
CA ASP A 153 1.15 -3.77 -11.57
C ASP A 153 1.16 -5.25 -11.98
N GLN A 154 0.86 -6.11 -11.01
CA GLN A 154 0.79 -7.56 -11.16
C GLN A 154 -0.61 -8.08 -10.77
N ARG A 155 -1.60 -7.19 -10.66
CA ARG A 155 -2.98 -7.61 -10.41
C ARG A 155 -3.50 -8.39 -11.63
N PRO A 156 -4.44 -9.34 -11.45
CA PRO A 156 -4.93 -10.17 -12.56
C PRO A 156 -5.48 -9.38 -13.77
N GLU A 157 -6.07 -8.22 -13.52
CA GLU A 157 -6.58 -7.30 -14.54
C GLU A 157 -5.48 -6.52 -15.29
N SER A 158 -4.25 -6.51 -14.78
CA SER A 158 -3.14 -5.71 -15.30
C SER A 158 -1.79 -6.32 -14.90
N SER A 159 -1.06 -6.85 -15.89
CA SER A 159 0.34 -7.23 -15.73
C SER A 159 1.21 -6.27 -16.53
N SER A 160 1.51 -5.11 -15.94
CA SER A 160 2.19 -4.02 -16.64
C SER A 160 3.27 -3.35 -15.81
N ARG A 161 4.23 -2.75 -16.50
CA ARG A 161 5.21 -1.85 -15.91
C ARG A 161 5.10 -0.50 -16.61
N THR A 162 4.85 0.54 -15.83
CA THR A 162 4.68 1.91 -16.31
C THR A 162 5.77 2.80 -15.74
N ILE A 163 6.37 3.63 -16.59
CA ILE A 163 7.25 4.72 -16.16
C ILE A 163 6.44 6.01 -16.15
N VAL A 164 6.42 6.70 -15.01
CA VAL A 164 5.84 8.02 -14.87
C VAL A 164 6.99 9.01 -14.73
N ASP A 165 7.28 9.74 -15.81
CA ASP A 165 8.37 10.72 -15.90
C ASP A 165 7.89 12.13 -16.27
N ASP A 166 6.60 12.29 -16.60
CA ASP A 166 5.97 13.61 -16.70
C ASP A 166 5.97 14.31 -15.33
N PRO A 167 6.54 15.53 -15.21
CA PRO A 167 6.67 16.21 -13.93
C PRO A 167 5.33 16.50 -13.23
N ALA A 168 4.26 16.79 -13.98
CA ALA A 168 2.95 17.08 -13.39
C ALA A 168 2.31 15.79 -12.83
N MET A 169 2.39 14.68 -13.57
CA MET A 169 1.96 13.37 -13.06
C MET A 169 2.77 12.94 -11.83
N MET A 170 4.10 13.12 -11.86
CA MET A 170 4.93 12.81 -10.69
C MET A 170 4.55 13.64 -9.47
N ASP A 171 4.30 14.94 -9.64
CA ASP A 171 3.90 15.83 -8.56
C ASP A 171 2.55 15.42 -7.95
N VAL A 172 1.54 15.19 -8.78
CA VAL A 172 0.22 14.70 -8.33
C VAL A 172 0.35 13.36 -7.60
N PHE A 173 1.07 12.40 -8.19
CA PHE A 173 1.29 11.07 -7.61
C PHE A 173 1.94 11.15 -6.22
N LEU A 174 2.99 11.97 -6.09
CA LEU A 174 3.72 12.11 -4.83
C LEU A 174 2.92 12.87 -3.78
N GLN A 175 2.18 13.92 -4.17
CA GLN A 175 1.31 14.64 -3.23
C GLN A 175 0.16 13.76 -2.71
N ALA A 176 -0.46 12.96 -3.59
CA ALA A 176 -1.54 12.05 -3.21
C ALA A 176 -1.08 10.85 -2.36
N LEU A 177 0.22 10.67 -2.09
CA LEU A 177 0.67 9.69 -1.11
C LEU A 177 0.06 9.96 0.27
N GLU A 178 -0.03 11.21 0.71
CA GLU A 178 -0.50 11.54 2.07
C GLU A 178 -2.01 11.58 2.26
N ALA A 179 -2.77 11.16 1.25
CA ALA A 179 -4.20 11.47 1.09
C ALA A 179 -4.44 13.00 1.04
N ARG A 180 -5.05 13.47 -0.04
CA ARG A 180 -5.22 14.92 -0.29
C ARG A 180 -6.64 15.22 -0.72
N ALA A 181 -7.07 16.46 -0.48
CA ALA A 181 -8.25 16.97 -1.17
C ALA A 181 -7.94 17.06 -2.67
N TRP A 182 -8.91 16.65 -3.50
CA TRP A 182 -8.78 16.65 -4.96
C TRP A 182 -8.37 18.04 -5.49
N ALA A 183 -9.02 19.09 -4.99
CA ALA A 183 -8.72 20.47 -5.34
C ALA A 183 -7.25 20.90 -5.07
N GLN A 184 -6.55 20.26 -4.12
CA GLN A 184 -5.14 20.57 -3.84
C GLN A 184 -4.20 20.00 -4.91
N VAL A 185 -4.55 18.86 -5.49
CA VAL A 185 -3.75 18.21 -6.54
C VAL A 185 -4.21 18.59 -7.94
N THR A 186 -5.33 19.31 -8.10
CA THR A 186 -5.85 19.79 -9.40
C THR A 186 -5.91 21.32 -9.49
N ARG A 187 -4.94 22.02 -8.89
CA ARG A 187 -4.93 23.51 -8.83
C ARG A 187 -4.76 24.21 -10.17
N THR A 188 -4.29 23.50 -11.19
CA THR A 188 -4.10 24.02 -12.55
C THR A 188 -4.69 23.04 -13.57
N ALA A 189 -4.96 23.50 -14.79
CA ALA A 189 -5.46 22.63 -15.86
C ALA A 189 -4.49 21.47 -16.18
N GLN A 190 -3.18 21.74 -16.16
CA GLN A 190 -2.16 20.71 -16.36
C GLN A 190 -2.19 19.65 -15.25
N LEU A 191 -2.29 20.07 -13.98
CA LEU A 191 -2.38 19.15 -12.86
C LEU A 191 -3.70 18.38 -12.84
N THR A 192 -4.79 19.00 -13.30
CA THR A 192 -6.09 18.34 -13.46
C THR A 192 -6.01 17.19 -14.46
N ALA A 193 -5.49 17.45 -15.67
CA ALA A 193 -5.30 16.42 -16.68
C ALA A 193 -4.35 15.30 -16.22
N ALA A 194 -3.29 15.66 -15.49
CA ALA A 194 -2.37 14.68 -14.90
C ALA A 194 -3.07 13.80 -13.84
N ALA A 195 -3.88 14.38 -12.97
CA ALA A 195 -4.63 13.66 -11.94
C ALA A 195 -5.68 12.73 -12.54
N GLU A 196 -6.46 13.20 -13.50
CA GLU A 196 -7.45 12.39 -14.23
C GLU A 196 -6.79 11.20 -14.90
N LYS A 197 -5.68 11.41 -15.61
CA LYS A 197 -4.91 10.32 -16.23
C LYS A 197 -4.42 9.29 -15.22
N LEU A 198 -3.97 9.71 -14.04
CA LEU A 198 -3.54 8.79 -12.97
C LEU A 198 -4.71 8.02 -12.36
N VAL A 199 -5.90 8.62 -12.31
CA VAL A 199 -7.14 7.94 -11.89
C VAL A 199 -7.55 6.89 -12.93
N ASP A 200 -7.53 7.25 -14.22
CA ASP A 200 -7.85 6.34 -15.33
C ASP A 200 -6.90 5.15 -15.39
N GLN A 201 -5.62 5.37 -15.07
CA GLN A 201 -4.60 4.32 -14.96
C GLN A 201 -4.74 3.47 -13.69
N GLY A 202 -5.68 3.78 -12.80
CA GLY A 202 -5.85 3.08 -11.53
C GLY A 202 -4.67 3.24 -10.56
N LEU A 203 -3.88 4.31 -10.71
CA LEU A 203 -2.74 4.63 -9.83
C LEU A 203 -3.14 5.56 -8.69
N ILE A 204 -4.18 6.37 -8.90
CA ILE A 204 -4.83 7.18 -7.88
C ILE A 204 -6.28 6.72 -7.76
N MET A 205 -6.74 6.55 -6.53
CA MET A 205 -8.15 6.41 -6.22
C MET A 205 -8.68 7.76 -5.77
N ARG A 206 -9.78 8.20 -6.38
CA ARG A 206 -10.58 9.33 -5.90
C ARG A 206 -11.78 8.79 -5.15
N PHE A 207 -12.04 9.33 -3.96
CA PHE A 207 -13.22 9.05 -3.15
C PHE A 207 -13.85 10.41 -2.81
N GLY A 208 -14.99 10.70 -3.43
CA GLY A 208 -15.62 12.03 -3.43
C GLY A 208 -14.61 13.16 -3.71
N ASP A 209 -14.42 14.06 -2.76
CA ASP A 209 -13.52 15.22 -2.91
C ASP A 209 -12.07 14.99 -2.44
N HIS A 210 -11.69 13.73 -2.21
CA HIS A 210 -10.35 13.36 -1.78
C HIS A 210 -9.74 12.29 -2.68
N CYS A 211 -8.42 12.17 -2.64
CA CYS A 211 -7.68 11.18 -3.42
C CYS A 211 -6.47 10.62 -2.69
N VAL A 212 -6.08 9.42 -3.09
CA VAL A 212 -4.92 8.71 -2.58
C VAL A 212 -4.23 7.90 -3.66
N THR A 213 -2.89 7.93 -3.66
CA THR A 213 -2.06 7.05 -4.49
C THR A 213 -2.12 5.62 -3.99
N LEU A 214 -2.45 4.67 -4.88
CA LEU A 214 -2.65 3.26 -4.54
C LEU A 214 -1.37 2.42 -4.48
N PRO A 215 -0.38 2.57 -5.40
CA PRO A 215 0.80 1.71 -5.40
C PRO A 215 1.62 1.82 -4.11
N VAL A 216 2.01 0.68 -3.55
CA VAL A 216 2.86 0.60 -2.36
C VAL A 216 4.28 1.06 -2.69
N HIS A 217 4.88 1.90 -1.83
CA HIS A 217 6.28 2.30 -2.04
C HIS A 217 7.22 1.15 -1.69
N MET A 218 7.87 0.55 -2.68
CA MET A 218 8.83 -0.52 -2.48
C MET A 218 10.20 0.08 -2.12
N ARG A 219 10.48 0.25 -0.82
CA ARG A 219 11.71 0.88 -0.30
C ARG A 219 12.93 -0.05 -0.31
N SER A 220 12.70 -1.35 -0.15
CA SER A 220 13.72 -2.39 -0.16
C SER A 220 13.24 -3.57 -0.99
N TRP A 221 14.18 -4.29 -1.63
CA TRP A 221 13.84 -5.57 -2.25
C TRP A 221 13.56 -6.59 -1.15
N PRO A 222 12.48 -7.40 -1.25
CA PRO A 222 12.33 -8.59 -0.44
C PRO A 222 13.34 -9.64 -0.90
N LEU A 223 14.61 -9.47 -0.54
CA LEU A 223 15.64 -10.47 -0.80
C LEU A 223 15.39 -11.73 0.07
N GLY A 224 14.60 -11.63 1.13
CA GLY A 224 14.39 -12.69 2.11
C GLY A 224 13.40 -13.80 1.74
N SER A 225 12.37 -13.56 0.91
CA SER A 225 11.40 -14.61 0.54
C SER A 225 11.81 -15.36 -0.73
N VAL A 226 12.52 -14.71 -1.65
CA VAL A 226 13.04 -15.35 -2.87
C VAL A 226 14.23 -16.26 -2.56
N LEU A 227 15.08 -15.91 -1.59
CA LEU A 227 16.21 -16.74 -1.17
C LEU A 227 15.83 -17.94 -0.29
N LEU A 228 14.65 -17.95 0.33
CA LEU A 228 14.20 -19.03 1.23
C LEU A 228 13.10 -19.92 0.65
N GLY A 229 12.59 -19.67 -0.57
CA GLY A 229 11.45 -20.43 -1.08
C GLY A 229 11.24 -20.48 -2.60
N GLY A 230 12.18 -20.04 -3.45
CA GLY A 230 11.95 -20.13 -4.89
C GLY A 230 13.17 -19.82 -5.73
N THR A 231 13.70 -20.86 -6.37
CA THR A 231 14.74 -20.87 -7.39
C THR A 231 14.78 -19.61 -8.28
N LEU A 232 15.77 -18.75 -8.03
CA LEU A 232 16.37 -17.90 -9.06
C LEU A 232 17.23 -18.79 -9.98
N ALA A 233 16.56 -19.57 -10.83
CA ALA A 233 17.19 -20.32 -11.91
C ALA A 233 16.27 -20.34 -13.14
N SER A 234 15.92 -19.15 -13.64
CA SER A 234 15.50 -19.00 -15.03
C SER A 234 15.77 -17.58 -15.51
N ALA A 235 17.05 -17.22 -15.52
CA ALA A 235 17.55 -16.16 -16.38
C ALA A 235 18.58 -16.78 -17.31
N GLY A 236 18.23 -16.93 -18.59
CA GLY A 236 19.18 -17.19 -19.67
C GLY A 236 19.20 -18.60 -20.25
N LYS A 237 18.07 -19.09 -20.81
CA LYS A 237 18.20 -19.96 -22.00
C LYS A 237 18.44 -19.05 -23.20
N LYS A 238 19.71 -18.79 -23.47
CA LYS A 238 20.17 -18.31 -24.77
C LYS A 238 19.87 -19.44 -25.75
N SER A 239 18.98 -19.20 -26.72
CA SER A 239 18.82 -20.09 -27.85
C SER A 239 20.10 -20.02 -28.69
N GLU A 240 21.04 -20.93 -28.42
CA GLU A 240 22.13 -21.20 -29.34
C GLU A 240 21.55 -22.04 -30.49
N THR A 241 21.28 -21.34 -31.59
CA THR A 241 21.22 -21.91 -32.94
C THR A 241 22.55 -22.61 -33.23
N ASN A 242 22.54 -23.95 -33.34
CA ASN A 242 23.62 -24.73 -33.92
C ASN A 242 23.63 -24.54 -35.45
N PRO A 243 24.74 -24.11 -36.07
CA PRO A 243 24.95 -24.22 -37.50
C PRO A 243 26.00 -25.30 -37.76
N HIS A 244 25.57 -26.56 -37.82
CA HIS A 244 26.32 -27.61 -38.51
C HIS A 244 25.42 -28.82 -38.72
N ASP A 245 24.61 -28.76 -39.77
CA ASP A 245 24.24 -29.93 -40.54
C ASP A 245 24.18 -29.50 -42.01
N ALA A 246 25.31 -29.71 -42.69
CA ALA A 246 25.35 -29.72 -44.15
C ALA A 246 25.07 -31.16 -44.62
N PRO A 247 24.33 -31.35 -45.72
CA PRO A 247 23.95 -32.68 -46.18
C PRO A 247 25.09 -33.34 -46.96
N VAL A 248 25.34 -34.61 -46.66
CA VAL A 248 26.03 -35.59 -47.53
C VAL A 248 25.17 -36.85 -47.42
N GLY A 249 24.37 -37.24 -48.41
CA GLY A 249 24.83 -37.67 -49.73
C GLY A 249 25.11 -39.17 -49.69
N ILE A 250 24.08 -39.99 -49.98
CA ILE A 250 23.98 -41.13 -50.91
C ILE A 250 22.51 -41.59 -50.87
#